data_AF-A0A661VH34-F1
#
_entry.id   AF-A0A661VH34-F1
#
_cell.length_a   1.000
_cell.length_b   1.000
_cell.length_c   1.000
_cell.angle_alpha   90.00
_cell.angle_beta   90.00
_cell.angle_gamma   90.00
#
_symmetry.space_group_name_H-M   'P 1'
#
loop_
_entity.id
_entity.type
_entity.pdbx_description
1 polymer ?
#
loop_
_entity_poly.entity_id
_entity_poly.type
_entity_poly.pdbx_seq_one_letter_code
_entity_poly.pdbx_strand_id
1 'polypeptide(L)' 'FGLESMEVTEEVFESDVSIVFDQAENRVHTIKAVMVATLGT' A
#
# COMPACT_ATOMS: atom_id res chain seq x y z
N PHE A 1 -8.50 -25.01 -8.63
CA PHE A 1 -9.06 -23.94 -7.80
C PHE A 1 -9.83 -22.88 -8.58
N GLY A 2 -9.64 -22.65 -9.89
CA GLY A 2 -10.68 -22.05 -10.76
C GLY A 2 -11.30 -20.71 -10.33
N LEU A 3 -10.69 -19.98 -9.40
CA LEU A 3 -11.18 -18.73 -8.86
C LEU A 3 -10.35 -17.60 -9.48
N GLU A 4 -11.02 -16.60 -10.04
CA GLU A 4 -10.38 -15.43 -10.65
C GLU A 4 -9.82 -14.45 -9.61
N SER A 5 -10.30 -14.51 -8.37
CA SER A 5 -9.85 -13.68 -7.25
C SER A 5 -10.05 -14.40 -5.91
N MET A 6 -9.36 -13.95 -4.87
CA MET A 6 -9.46 -14.53 -3.51
C MET A 6 -9.83 -13.48 -2.46
N GLU A 7 -9.03 -12.42 -2.30
CA GLU A 7 -9.24 -11.40 -1.26
C GLU A 7 -9.87 -10.11 -1.82
N VAL A 8 -9.62 -9.80 -3.09
CA VAL A 8 -10.18 -8.65 -3.79
C VAL A 8 -10.33 -8.99 -5.27
N THR A 9 -11.35 -8.45 -5.93
CA THR A 9 -11.57 -8.62 -7.36
C THR A 9 -10.72 -7.64 -8.18
N GLU A 10 -10.36 -8.01 -9.42
CA GLU A 10 -9.55 -7.16 -10.31
C GLU A 10 -10.24 -5.82 -10.61
N GLU A 11 -11.56 -5.85 -10.81
CA GLU A 11 -12.37 -4.65 -11.03
C GLU A 11 -12.18 -3.63 -9.90
N VAL A 12 -12.13 -4.09 -8.64
CA VAL A 12 -11.93 -3.18 -7.49
C VAL A 12 -10.47 -2.79 -7.38
N PHE A 13 -9.53 -3.69 -7.65
CA PHE A 13 -8.09 -3.41 -7.56
C PHE A 13 -7.64 -2.32 -8.55
N GLU A 14 -8.16 -2.32 -9.77
CA GLU A 14 -7.84 -1.33 -10.81
C GLU A 14 -8.80 -0.13 -10.86
N SER A 15 -9.88 -0.13 -10.08
CA SER A 15 -10.83 0.99 -10.04
C SER A 15 -10.26 2.25 -9.38
N ASP A 16 -10.92 3.39 -9.63
CA ASP A 16 -10.58 4.70 -9.04
C ASP A 16 -10.68 4.76 -7.50
N VAL A 17 -11.34 3.79 -6.86
CA VAL A 17 -11.39 3.71 -5.39
C VAL A 17 -10.15 3.04 -4.79
N SER A 18 -9.30 2.43 -5.63
CA SER A 18 -8.09 1.74 -5.21
C SER A 18 -6.94 2.72 -4.94
N ILE A 19 -6.64 2.92 -3.66
CA ILE A 19 -5.52 3.77 -3.19
C ILE A 19 -4.27 2.95 -2.80
N VAL A 20 -4.20 1.69 -3.24
CA VAL A 20 -3.16 0.74 -2.80
C VAL A 20 -1.75 1.18 -3.23
N PHE A 21 -1.64 1.90 -4.35
CA PHE A 21 -0.35 2.43 -4.83
C PHE A 21 0.12 3.62 -4.01
N ASP A 22 -0.77 4.56 -3.68
CA ASP A 22 -0.47 5.66 -2.75
C ASP A 22 -0.09 5.11 -1.36
N GLN A 23 -0.80 4.08 -0.89
CA GLN A 23 -0.46 3.39 0.35
C GLN A 23 0.92 2.73 0.29
N ALA A 24 1.28 2.14 -0.86
CA ALA A 24 2.59 1.53 -1.07
C ALA A 24 3.72 2.58 -1.08
N GLU A 25 3.54 3.72 -1.76
CA GLU A 25 4.49 4.84 -1.75
C GLU A 25 4.72 5.36 -0.32
N ASN A 26 3.63 5.53 0.44
CA ASN A 26 3.67 6.01 1.82
C ASN A 26 4.48 5.11 2.77
N ARG A 27 4.84 3.88 2.37
CA ARG A 27 5.78 3.05 3.14
C ARG A 27 7.15 3.71 3.27
N VAL A 28 7.68 4.32 2.21
CA VAL A 28 9.00 4.97 2.27
C VAL A 28 8.95 6.21 3.17
N HIS A 29 7.87 6.98 3.10
CA HIS A 29 7.70 8.20 3.89
C HIS A 29 7.55 7.91 5.38
N THR A 30 6.72 6.92 5.73
CA THR A 30 6.50 6.54 7.13
C THR A 30 7.73 5.87 7.75
N ILE A 31 8.43 5.01 7.02
CA ILE A 31 9.71 4.43 7.49
C ILE A 31 10.75 5.54 7.68
N LYS A 32 10.83 6.53 6.78
CA LYS A 32 11.71 7.70 6.95
C LYS A 32 11.37 8.46 8.22
N ALA A 33 10.09 8.72 8.49
CA ALA A 33 9.66 9.39 9.71
C ALA A 33 10.08 8.62 10.98
N VAL A 34 9.92 7.30 10.98
CA VAL A 34 10.36 6.44 12.09
C VAL A 34 11.87 6.51 12.27
N MET A 35 12.65 6.40 11.20
CA MET A 35 14.12 6.50 11.27
C MET A 35 14.56 7.85 11.81
N VAL A 36 13.98 8.95 11.33
CA VAL A 36 14.31 10.29 11.85
C VAL A 36 13.92 10.43 13.32
N ALA A 37 12.73 9.98 13.71
CA ALA A 37 12.26 10.09 15.09
C ALA A 37 13.08 9.26 16.10
N THR A 38 13.72 8.18 15.64
CA THR A 38 14.43 7.23 16.53
C THR A 38 15.95 7.32 16.43
N LEU A 39 16.49 7.69 15.27
CA LEU A 39 17.93 7.70 14.96
C LEU A 39 18.42 9.07 14.46
N GLY A 40 17.53 10.02 14.17
CA GLY A 40 17.88 11.38 13.79
C GLY A 40 18.26 12.19 15.01
N THR A 41 19.56 12.31 15.28
CA THR A 41 20.14 13.29 16.20
C THR A 41 20.24 14.66 15.56
#